data_AF-A0A2D4GL97-F1
#
_entry.id   AF-A0A2D4GL97-F1
#
_cell.length_a   1.000
_cell.length_b   1.000
_cell.length_c   1.000
_cell.angle_alpha   90.00
_cell.angle_beta   90.00
_cell.angle_gamma   90.00
#
_symmetry.space_group_name_H-M   'P 1'
#
loop_
_entity.id
_entity.type
_entity.pdbx_description
1 polymer ?
#
loop_
_entity_poly.entity_id
_entity_poly.type
_entity_poly.pdbx_seq_one_letter_code
_entity_poly.pdbx_strand_id
1 'polypeptide(L)'
;STHAIPSTAEQQGPSTETQSAAPAQRSVIHKPFTQSRIPPDLPMHPAPRHITEEELSVLEGCLHRWRKEVENDTRDLQESIARIQRTIELMYSDKSMLQVPYRLHAVLVHEGQANAGHYWAYIFDSYQQRWMKYNDISVTKSTWEELERDSFGGYRNASAYCLMYINDKEPLFIQEEFNKDTGHMIVGLDTLPPDLRDFVKEDNKRFEKELEEWDAQVSLKTQQEKISPMPRMPMSSTAQEPEYLEQPSTADFSKQLKEDSIRAITKAFTEQEDKNPETIMHMAIKFEYARLLKLAQEDTPPERDFRLHHAIVYFIQNQAPKKIIERTLLEQFADHNLSFDERCRNVMKVAQAKLQMIKPDEVNMEDYEWWHQEYRNFRDTTVYLMVGLELFQKRNFKEALLYLICAYHKNKELSANGLYRGHDEELISHYRRECLLKLNECAAAQFESGDDQQVNKGLEIMNELIVPCLPLLLVDETEEKDIVAVEDMRNRWCSYLGQEMEPNLQEKLTDFLPKLLDCSTEIKGFNDSPKLPSYSTNELCERFARIMLSLSRTPADGR
;
A
#
# COMPACT_ATOMS: atom_id res chain seq x y z
N SER A 1 6.43 -40.24 68.44
CA SER A 1 7.18 -39.58 69.52
C SER A 1 7.40 -38.13 69.12
N THR A 2 6.53 -37.20 69.53
CA THR A 2 6.72 -36.31 70.71
C THR A 2 8.04 -35.53 70.61
N HIS A 3 8.10 -34.19 70.53
CA HIS A 3 7.58 -33.16 71.44
C HIS A 3 7.57 -31.76 70.73
N ALA A 4 6.51 -30.94 70.84
CA ALA A 4 6.25 -29.84 71.81
C ALA A 4 7.24 -28.63 71.67
N ILE A 5 6.88 -27.44 71.11
CA ILE A 5 6.05 -26.29 71.60
C ILE A 5 6.70 -25.55 72.82
N PRO A 6 6.51 -24.22 73.16
CA PRO A 6 5.98 -22.97 72.50
C PRO A 6 6.80 -21.64 72.76
N SER A 7 6.24 -20.50 72.28
CA SER A 7 6.07 -19.17 72.97
C SER A 7 7.30 -18.25 73.19
N THR A 8 7.25 -16.91 73.21
CA THR A 8 6.18 -15.90 73.41
C THR A 8 6.72 -14.48 73.17
N ALA A 9 5.79 -13.57 72.80
CA ALA A 9 5.56 -12.21 73.35
C ALA A 9 6.29 -10.92 72.89
N GLU A 10 5.49 -9.84 73.04
CA GLU A 10 5.72 -8.39 73.16
C GLU A 10 5.50 -7.53 71.89
N GLN A 11 4.32 -6.92 71.67
CA GLN A 11 3.72 -5.69 72.23
C GLN A 11 4.49 -4.38 71.97
N GLN A 12 3.87 -3.43 71.25
CA GLN A 12 3.81 -2.00 71.61
C GLN A 12 2.83 -1.17 70.74
N GLY A 13 1.88 -0.51 71.38
CA GLY A 13 1.58 0.93 71.21
C GLY A 13 0.61 1.42 70.11
N PRO A 14 -0.51 2.09 70.46
CA PRO A 14 -1.49 2.66 69.51
C PRO A 14 -1.29 4.17 69.26
N SER A 15 -1.74 4.69 68.12
CA SER A 15 -1.98 6.14 67.91
C SER A 15 -3.03 6.38 66.83
N THR A 16 -3.93 7.28 67.16
CA THR A 16 -5.15 7.78 66.51
C THR A 16 -4.90 8.57 65.23
N GLU A 17 -5.78 8.47 64.22
CA GLU A 17 -6.76 9.51 63.83
C GLU A 17 -7.46 9.20 62.49
N THR A 18 -8.73 9.59 62.47
CA THR A 18 -9.81 9.58 61.47
C THR A 18 -9.45 9.99 60.03
N GLN A 19 -10.03 9.30 59.03
CA GLN A 19 -10.84 9.92 57.97
C GLN A 19 -11.54 8.89 57.06
N SER A 20 -12.74 9.25 56.63
CA SER A 20 -13.75 8.51 55.85
C SER A 20 -13.35 8.17 54.41
N ALA A 21 -13.59 6.94 53.97
CA ALA A 21 -13.63 6.55 52.56
C ALA A 21 -14.77 5.53 52.30
N ALA A 22 -15.42 5.67 51.14
CA ALA A 22 -16.56 4.89 50.63
C ALA A 22 -16.38 3.36 50.72
N PRO A 23 -17.48 2.56 50.74
CA PRO A 23 -17.35 1.10 50.77
C PRO A 23 -16.64 0.61 49.50
N ALA A 24 -15.42 0.11 49.68
CA ALA A 24 -14.65 -0.55 48.63
C ALA A 24 -15.47 -1.73 48.06
N GLN A 25 -15.80 -1.65 46.77
CA GLN A 25 -16.30 -2.80 46.02
C GLN A 25 -15.24 -3.89 46.06
N ARG A 26 -15.50 -4.99 46.77
CA ARG A 26 -14.72 -6.23 46.63
C ARG A 26 -14.82 -6.68 45.17
N SER A 27 -13.67 -6.89 44.53
CA SER A 27 -13.58 -7.58 43.24
C SER A 27 -14.16 -8.99 43.38
N VAL A 28 -15.09 -9.35 42.48
CA VAL A 28 -15.72 -10.67 42.47
C VAL A 28 -14.69 -11.70 42.00
N ILE A 29 -14.38 -12.69 42.83
CA ILE A 29 -13.50 -13.80 42.45
C ILE A 29 -14.32 -14.77 41.61
N HIS A 30 -14.05 -14.82 40.30
CA HIS A 30 -14.69 -15.76 39.38
C HIS A 30 -14.14 -17.17 39.55
N LYS A 31 -15.02 -18.18 39.53
CA LYS A 31 -14.61 -19.59 39.63
C LYS A 31 -14.11 -20.08 38.26
N PRO A 32 -13.18 -21.04 38.21
CA PRO A 32 -12.85 -21.73 36.97
C PRO A 32 -14.12 -22.30 36.34
N PHE A 33 -14.27 -22.14 35.02
CA PHE A 33 -15.42 -22.59 34.22
C PHE A 33 -16.76 -21.90 34.49
N THR A 34 -16.78 -20.73 35.15
CA THR A 34 -18.00 -19.90 35.21
C THR A 34 -18.00 -18.81 34.14
N GLN A 35 -19.07 -18.74 33.34
CA GLN A 35 -19.33 -17.60 32.49
C GLN A 35 -19.80 -16.43 33.35
N SER A 36 -19.11 -15.30 33.22
CA SER A 36 -19.37 -14.10 33.99
C SER A 36 -20.15 -13.12 33.12
N ARG A 37 -21.19 -12.49 33.67
CA ARG A 37 -22.14 -11.62 32.92
C ARG A 37 -22.96 -12.37 31.86
N ILE A 38 -23.56 -13.50 32.20
CA ILE A 38 -24.61 -14.09 31.37
C ILE A 38 -25.80 -13.11 31.38
N PRO A 39 -26.28 -12.62 30.23
CA PRO A 39 -27.48 -11.80 30.15
C PRO A 39 -28.66 -12.51 30.84
N PRO A 40 -29.54 -11.80 31.55
CA PRO A 40 -30.72 -12.43 32.14
C PRO A 40 -31.56 -13.08 31.05
N ASP A 41 -31.99 -14.32 31.29
CA ASP A 41 -32.82 -15.12 30.38
C ASP A 41 -34.27 -14.59 30.38
N LEU A 42 -34.42 -13.40 29.81
CA LEU A 42 -35.71 -12.77 29.56
C LEU A 42 -36.17 -13.21 28.17
N PRO A 43 -37.42 -13.67 27.98
CA PRO A 43 -37.92 -14.04 26.67
C PRO A 43 -37.89 -12.81 25.74
N MET A 44 -36.95 -12.80 24.81
CA MET A 44 -36.77 -11.76 23.80
C MET A 44 -37.29 -12.25 22.45
N HIS A 45 -37.81 -11.34 21.63
CA HIS A 45 -38.32 -11.66 20.30
C HIS A 45 -37.19 -11.61 19.26
N PRO A 46 -37.15 -12.56 18.30
CA PRO A 46 -38.22 -13.52 17.97
C PRO A 46 -38.17 -14.85 18.74
N ALA A 47 -39.32 -15.25 19.27
CA ALA A 47 -39.55 -16.55 19.94
C ALA A 47 -40.92 -17.11 19.53
N PRO A 48 -41.11 -18.45 19.46
CA PRO A 48 -42.40 -19.04 19.13
C PRO A 48 -43.48 -18.62 20.15
N ARG A 49 -44.71 -18.37 19.67
CA ARG A 49 -45.80 -17.91 20.55
C ARG A 49 -46.27 -18.98 21.53
N HIS A 50 -46.27 -20.24 21.11
CA HIS A 50 -46.66 -21.41 21.90
C HIS A 50 -45.88 -22.62 21.39
N ILE A 51 -45.44 -23.51 22.29
CA ILE A 51 -44.80 -24.79 21.99
C ILE A 51 -45.02 -25.74 23.17
N THR A 52 -45.31 -27.02 22.92
CA THR A 52 -45.37 -28.02 24.00
C THR A 52 -43.99 -28.62 24.29
N GLU A 53 -43.77 -29.16 25.49
CA GLU A 53 -42.50 -29.80 25.84
C GLU A 53 -42.21 -31.02 24.95
N GLU A 54 -43.25 -31.77 24.56
CA GLU A 54 -43.11 -32.89 23.64
C GLU A 54 -42.74 -32.43 22.22
N GLU A 55 -43.37 -31.35 21.72
CA GLU A 55 -43.04 -30.75 20.42
C GLU A 55 -41.60 -30.25 20.40
N LEU A 56 -41.15 -29.56 21.45
CA LEU A 56 -39.78 -29.08 21.58
C LEU A 56 -38.79 -30.25 21.60
N SER A 57 -39.06 -31.29 22.39
CA SER A 57 -38.18 -32.47 22.47
C SER A 57 -38.06 -33.20 21.12
N VAL A 58 -39.16 -33.32 20.38
CA VAL A 58 -39.16 -33.90 19.02
C VAL A 58 -38.35 -33.03 18.05
N LEU A 59 -38.56 -31.70 18.07
CA LEU A 59 -37.82 -30.77 17.22
C LEU A 59 -36.33 -30.76 17.51
N GLU A 60 -35.93 -30.67 18.78
CA GLU A 60 -34.53 -30.75 19.19
C GLU A 60 -33.89 -32.06 18.75
N GLY A 61 -34.56 -33.19 18.98
CA GLY A 61 -34.08 -34.50 18.57
C GLY A 61 -33.88 -34.62 17.05
N CYS A 62 -34.84 -34.12 16.26
CA CYS A 62 -34.76 -34.15 14.80
C CYS A 62 -33.68 -33.21 14.26
N LEU A 63 -33.66 -31.96 14.72
CA LEU A 63 -32.74 -30.92 14.25
C LEU A 63 -31.30 -31.22 14.67
N HIS A 64 -31.06 -31.71 15.90
CA HIS A 64 -29.72 -32.12 16.30
C HIS A 64 -29.20 -33.29 15.48
N ARG A 65 -30.06 -34.28 15.17
CA ARG A 65 -29.70 -35.39 14.31
C ARG A 65 -29.37 -34.90 12.89
N TRP A 66 -30.27 -34.14 12.26
CA TRP A 66 -30.06 -33.64 10.90
C TRP A 66 -28.85 -32.71 10.80
N ARG A 67 -28.63 -31.85 11.78
CA ARG A 67 -27.42 -31.03 11.86
C ARG A 67 -26.17 -31.90 11.82
N LYS A 68 -26.11 -32.93 12.66
CA LYS A 68 -24.96 -33.84 12.72
C LYS A 68 -24.78 -34.64 11.43
N GLU A 69 -25.88 -35.08 10.81
CA GLU A 69 -25.86 -35.75 9.50
C GLU A 69 -25.28 -34.83 8.42
N VAL A 70 -25.78 -33.60 8.29
CA VAL A 70 -25.28 -32.61 7.32
C VAL A 70 -23.83 -32.21 7.58
N GLU A 71 -23.44 -32.02 8.84
CA GLU A 71 -22.04 -31.74 9.22
C GLU A 71 -21.10 -32.88 8.82
N ASN A 72 -21.54 -34.14 8.97
CA ASN A 72 -20.77 -35.30 8.53
C ASN A 72 -20.71 -35.41 7.00
N ASP A 73 -21.85 -35.26 6.32
CA ASP A 73 -21.91 -35.33 4.86
C ASP A 73 -21.04 -34.25 4.22
N THR A 74 -21.05 -33.03 4.77
CA THR A 74 -20.20 -31.93 4.30
C THR A 74 -18.72 -32.25 4.45
N ARG A 75 -18.31 -32.81 5.60
CA ARG A 75 -16.93 -33.24 5.83
C ARG A 75 -16.53 -34.36 4.87
N ASP A 76 -17.39 -35.36 4.69
CA ASP A 76 -17.11 -36.51 3.82
C ASP A 76 -17.00 -36.08 2.35
N LEU A 77 -17.81 -35.09 1.91
CA LEU A 77 -17.71 -34.47 0.60
C LEU A 77 -16.41 -33.67 0.43
N GLN A 78 -16.02 -32.86 1.42
CA GLN A 78 -14.75 -32.13 1.41
C GLN A 78 -13.54 -33.08 1.31
N GLU A 79 -13.55 -34.16 2.09
CA GLU A 79 -12.51 -35.20 2.01
C GLU A 79 -12.50 -35.91 0.65
N SER A 80 -13.67 -36.17 0.07
CA SER A 80 -13.79 -36.76 -1.26
C SER A 80 -13.20 -35.86 -2.34
N ILE A 81 -13.53 -34.55 -2.31
CA ILE A 81 -12.98 -33.54 -3.21
C ILE A 81 -11.44 -33.50 -3.08
N ALA A 82 -10.92 -33.42 -1.86
CA ALA A 82 -9.48 -33.38 -1.61
C ALA A 82 -8.76 -34.64 -2.12
N ARG A 83 -9.35 -35.83 -1.94
CA ARG A 83 -8.79 -37.09 -2.49
C ARG A 83 -8.75 -37.09 -4.01
N ILE A 84 -9.82 -36.62 -4.66
CA ILE A 84 -9.89 -36.56 -6.12
C ILE A 84 -8.87 -35.57 -6.66
N GLN A 85 -8.80 -34.35 -6.10
CA GLN A 85 -7.80 -33.34 -6.47
C GLN A 85 -6.37 -33.88 -6.33
N ARG A 86 -6.04 -34.51 -5.20
CA ARG A 86 -4.73 -35.13 -4.98
C ARG A 86 -4.40 -36.24 -5.99
N THR A 87 -5.41 -37.03 -6.38
CA THR A 87 -5.23 -38.08 -7.39
C THR A 87 -4.92 -37.49 -8.76
N ILE A 88 -5.59 -36.39 -9.12
CA ILE A 88 -5.35 -35.66 -10.37
C ILE A 88 -3.95 -35.04 -10.38
N GLU A 89 -3.55 -34.36 -9.29
CA GLU A 89 -2.22 -33.75 -9.14
C GLU A 89 -1.08 -34.76 -9.30
N LEU A 90 -1.24 -35.96 -8.75
CA LEU A 90 -0.21 -37.01 -8.76
C LEU A 90 -0.25 -37.91 -9.99
N MET A 91 -1.21 -37.71 -10.90
CA MET A 91 -1.45 -38.59 -12.06
C MET A 91 -0.22 -38.75 -12.95
N TYR A 92 0.62 -37.71 -13.07
CA TYR A 92 1.83 -37.72 -13.89
C TYR A 92 3.13 -37.73 -13.09
N SER A 93 3.06 -37.99 -11.78
CA SER A 93 4.23 -38.01 -10.88
C SER A 93 4.99 -39.34 -10.89
N ASP A 94 4.57 -40.30 -11.71
CA ASP A 94 5.28 -41.57 -11.90
C ASP A 94 6.66 -41.34 -12.52
N LYS A 95 7.69 -42.07 -12.05
CA LYS A 95 9.08 -41.94 -12.53
C LYS A 95 9.19 -42.11 -14.05
N SER A 96 8.36 -42.94 -14.66
CA SER A 96 8.33 -43.14 -16.11
C SER A 96 7.90 -41.90 -16.90
N MET A 97 7.09 -41.02 -16.30
CA MET A 97 6.63 -39.76 -16.90
C MET A 97 7.60 -38.59 -16.68
N LEU A 98 8.51 -38.69 -15.71
CA LEU A 98 9.48 -37.65 -15.35
C LEU A 98 10.81 -37.75 -16.10
N GLN A 99 10.83 -38.41 -17.26
CA GLN A 99 12.07 -38.74 -17.98
C GLN A 99 12.65 -37.58 -18.80
N VAL A 100 11.92 -36.50 -19.07
CA VAL A 100 12.38 -35.45 -19.99
C VAL A 100 12.27 -34.07 -19.34
N PRO A 101 13.17 -33.73 -18.40
CA PRO A 101 13.12 -32.46 -17.68
C PRO A 101 13.53 -31.29 -18.58
N TYR A 102 12.81 -30.18 -18.42
CA TYR A 102 13.11 -28.89 -19.02
C TYR A 102 13.21 -27.83 -17.93
N ARG A 103 14.27 -27.03 -17.99
CA ARG A 103 14.50 -25.92 -17.06
C ARG A 103 14.07 -24.62 -17.71
N LEU A 104 13.33 -23.80 -16.99
CA LEU A 104 12.95 -22.48 -17.47
C LEU A 104 14.20 -21.61 -17.50
N HIS A 105 14.54 -21.08 -18.68
CA HIS A 105 15.74 -20.27 -18.88
C HIS A 105 15.42 -18.80 -19.00
N ALA A 106 14.38 -18.45 -19.78
CA ALA A 106 13.97 -17.07 -19.92
C ALA A 106 12.45 -16.90 -19.99
N VAL A 107 11.96 -15.77 -19.52
CA VAL A 107 10.56 -15.36 -19.57
C VAL A 107 10.50 -13.94 -20.12
N LEU A 108 9.77 -13.75 -21.20
CA LEU A 108 9.55 -12.45 -21.82
C LEU A 108 8.20 -11.92 -21.35
N VAL A 109 8.21 -10.75 -20.75
CA VAL A 109 7.06 -10.11 -20.12
C VAL A 109 6.71 -8.85 -20.89
N HIS A 110 5.41 -8.61 -21.02
CA HIS A 110 4.85 -7.41 -21.63
C HIS A 110 3.90 -6.73 -20.64
N GLU A 111 4.03 -5.41 -20.50
CA GLU A 111 3.06 -4.56 -19.81
C GLU A 111 2.55 -3.48 -20.76
N GLY A 112 1.25 -3.50 -21.04
CA GLY A 112 0.62 -2.49 -21.88
C GLY A 112 -0.54 -3.01 -22.70
N GLN A 113 -0.91 -2.24 -23.72
CA GLN A 113 -1.94 -2.61 -24.68
C GLN A 113 -1.33 -3.44 -25.82
N ALA A 114 -2.17 -4.12 -26.61
CA ALA A 114 -1.71 -4.99 -27.70
C ALA A 114 -0.80 -4.30 -28.73
N ASN A 115 -0.96 -2.97 -28.91
CA ASN A 115 -0.27 -2.20 -29.95
C ASN A 115 0.91 -1.37 -29.41
N ALA A 116 0.99 -1.24 -28.08
CA ALA A 116 1.96 -0.38 -27.41
C ALA A 116 2.09 -0.81 -25.96
N GLY A 117 3.33 -1.06 -25.55
CA GLY A 117 3.64 -1.44 -24.19
C GLY A 117 5.14 -1.54 -23.99
N HIS A 118 5.49 -1.92 -22.78
CA HIS A 118 6.86 -2.07 -22.33
C HIS A 118 7.22 -3.55 -22.24
N TYR A 119 8.43 -3.90 -22.66
CA TYR A 119 8.91 -5.27 -22.73
C TYR A 119 10.18 -5.43 -21.91
N TRP A 120 10.25 -6.51 -21.14
CA TRP A 120 11.47 -6.90 -20.44
C TRP A 120 11.59 -8.41 -20.38
N ALA A 121 12.75 -8.90 -19.98
CA ALA A 121 13.02 -10.32 -19.85
C ALA A 121 13.52 -10.67 -18.45
N TYR A 122 13.11 -11.82 -17.95
CA TYR A 122 13.80 -12.53 -16.89
C TYR A 122 14.65 -13.61 -17.53
N ILE A 123 15.93 -13.68 -17.19
CA ILE A 123 16.85 -14.70 -17.70
C ILE A 123 17.60 -15.31 -16.51
N PHE A 124 17.66 -16.64 -16.46
CA PHE A 124 18.37 -17.36 -15.41
C PHE A 124 19.87 -17.38 -15.69
N ASP A 125 20.62 -16.67 -14.86
CA ASP A 125 22.08 -16.75 -14.85
C ASP A 125 22.51 -18.05 -14.18
N SER A 126 23.05 -18.97 -14.98
CA SER A 126 23.49 -20.29 -14.51
C SER A 126 24.82 -20.25 -13.78
N TYR A 127 25.63 -19.19 -13.92
CA TYR A 127 26.86 -19.04 -13.17
C TYR A 127 26.56 -18.56 -11.75
N GLN A 128 25.71 -17.54 -11.61
CA GLN A 128 25.28 -17.02 -10.31
C GLN A 128 24.13 -17.80 -9.66
N GLN A 129 23.55 -18.77 -10.40
CA GLN A 129 22.37 -19.55 -9.99
C GLN A 129 21.23 -18.65 -9.52
N ARG A 130 20.91 -17.62 -10.32
CA ARG A 130 19.94 -16.58 -9.95
C ARG A 130 19.21 -16.04 -11.16
N TRP A 131 17.97 -15.60 -10.95
CA TRP A 131 17.21 -14.81 -11.92
C TRP A 131 17.76 -13.39 -12.05
N MET A 132 17.86 -12.92 -13.29
CA MET A 132 18.27 -11.57 -13.63
C MET A 132 17.16 -10.92 -14.45
N LYS A 133 16.81 -9.67 -14.14
CA LYS A 133 15.81 -8.88 -14.87
C LYS A 133 16.53 -7.94 -15.83
N TYR A 134 16.31 -8.15 -17.11
CA TYR A 134 16.85 -7.36 -18.21
C TYR A 134 15.76 -6.43 -18.71
N ASN A 135 15.86 -5.15 -18.33
CA ASN A 135 14.89 -4.12 -18.61
C ASN A 135 15.60 -2.91 -19.25
N ASP A 136 15.73 -2.94 -20.57
CA ASP A 136 16.49 -1.99 -21.38
C ASP A 136 17.92 -1.79 -20.83
N ILE A 137 18.26 -0.56 -20.45
CA ILE A 137 19.57 -0.19 -19.88
C ILE A 137 19.82 -0.77 -18.48
N SER A 138 18.77 -1.27 -17.82
CA SER A 138 18.82 -1.74 -16.44
C SER A 138 18.86 -3.27 -16.38
N VAL A 139 19.98 -3.81 -15.87
CA VAL A 139 20.11 -5.24 -15.57
C VAL A 139 20.24 -5.42 -14.07
N THR A 140 19.22 -6.00 -13.45
CA THR A 140 19.15 -6.16 -11.99
C THR A 140 19.05 -7.62 -11.57
N LYS A 141 19.52 -7.91 -10.35
CA LYS A 141 19.30 -9.22 -9.72
C LYS A 141 17.84 -9.33 -9.31
N SER A 142 17.23 -10.47 -9.56
CA SER A 142 15.83 -10.73 -9.25
C SER A 142 15.65 -12.11 -8.59
N THR A 143 14.43 -12.40 -8.16
CA THR A 143 14.05 -13.66 -7.51
C THR A 143 12.94 -14.36 -8.28
N TRP A 144 12.69 -15.62 -7.95
CA TRP A 144 11.58 -16.37 -8.53
C TRP A 144 10.23 -15.72 -8.22
N GLU A 145 10.06 -15.22 -6.99
CA GLU A 145 8.81 -14.61 -6.53
C GLU A 145 8.50 -13.31 -7.31
N GLU A 146 9.52 -12.52 -7.64
CA GLU A 146 9.35 -11.35 -8.49
C GLU A 146 9.02 -11.73 -9.94
N LEU A 147 9.69 -12.74 -10.49
CA LEU A 147 9.38 -13.27 -11.82
C LEU A 147 7.92 -13.75 -11.88
N GLU A 148 7.51 -14.58 -10.92
CA GLU A 148 6.16 -15.16 -10.81
C GLU A 148 5.11 -14.05 -10.78
N ARG A 149 5.33 -13.05 -9.92
CA ARG A 149 4.45 -11.88 -9.79
C ARG A 149 4.25 -11.13 -11.10
N ASP A 150 5.33 -10.86 -11.84
CA ASP A 150 5.25 -10.09 -13.09
C ASP A 150 4.79 -10.96 -14.29
N SER A 151 4.90 -12.29 -14.19
CA SER A 151 4.73 -13.22 -15.33
C SER A 151 3.40 -13.97 -15.34
N PHE A 152 2.85 -14.38 -14.20
CA PHE A 152 1.66 -15.25 -14.13
C PHE A 152 0.37 -14.54 -14.60
N GLY A 153 0.38 -13.21 -14.58
CA GLY A 153 -0.81 -12.40 -14.82
C GLY A 153 -1.72 -12.36 -13.59
N GLY A 154 -2.60 -11.35 -13.53
CA GLY A 154 -3.46 -11.10 -12.38
C GLY A 154 -2.80 -10.29 -11.25
N TYR A 155 -1.48 -10.06 -11.32
CA TYR A 155 -0.77 -9.14 -10.45
C TYR A 155 -0.15 -8.04 -11.32
N ARG A 156 -0.81 -6.87 -11.42
CA ARG A 156 -0.50 -5.73 -12.33
C ARG A 156 -0.88 -6.00 -13.80
N ASN A 157 -0.58 -5.04 -14.69
CA ASN A 157 -0.89 -5.13 -16.13
C ASN A 157 0.21 -5.86 -16.92
N ALA A 158 1.06 -6.62 -16.24
CA ALA A 158 2.15 -7.38 -16.84
C ALA A 158 1.72 -8.85 -16.99
N SER A 159 2.12 -9.46 -18.10
CA SER A 159 1.95 -10.90 -18.29
C SER A 159 3.07 -11.45 -19.15
N ALA A 160 3.47 -12.68 -18.88
CA ALA A 160 4.40 -13.38 -19.75
C ALA A 160 3.71 -13.74 -21.07
N TYR A 161 4.34 -13.37 -22.18
CA TYR A 161 3.86 -13.74 -23.52
C TYR A 161 4.73 -14.81 -24.17
N CYS A 162 5.93 -15.09 -23.63
CA CYS A 162 6.80 -16.15 -24.10
C CYS A 162 7.60 -16.77 -22.94
N LEU A 163 7.62 -18.11 -22.90
CA LEU A 163 8.39 -18.92 -21.96
C LEU A 163 9.42 -19.74 -22.72
N MET A 164 10.69 -19.57 -22.39
CA MET A 164 11.81 -20.24 -23.05
C MET A 164 12.42 -21.28 -22.12
N TYR A 165 12.20 -22.54 -22.44
CA TYR A 165 12.74 -23.68 -21.70
C TYR A 165 13.92 -24.29 -22.45
N ILE A 166 14.87 -24.82 -21.68
CA ILE A 166 16.02 -25.56 -22.19
C ILE A 166 16.00 -26.99 -21.66
N ASN A 167 16.42 -27.93 -22.50
CA ASN A 167 16.48 -29.34 -22.12
C ASN A 167 17.55 -29.53 -21.04
N ASP A 168 17.15 -30.01 -19.87
CA ASP A 168 18.03 -30.13 -18.71
C ASP A 168 19.04 -31.29 -18.86
N LYS A 169 18.80 -32.22 -19.80
CA LYS A 169 19.71 -33.32 -20.11
C LYS A 169 20.88 -32.95 -21.01
N GLU A 170 20.83 -31.79 -21.67
CA GLU A 170 21.84 -31.33 -22.63
C GLU A 170 22.58 -30.09 -22.07
N PRO A 171 23.57 -30.27 -21.17
CA PRO A 171 24.25 -29.15 -20.48
C PRO A 171 25.13 -28.29 -21.40
N LEU A 172 25.32 -28.70 -22.66
CA LEU A 172 26.17 -28.04 -23.64
C LEU A 172 25.69 -26.63 -24.04
N PHE A 173 24.42 -26.29 -23.81
CA PHE A 173 23.86 -24.99 -24.22
C PHE A 173 24.22 -23.82 -23.29
N ILE A 174 24.84 -24.06 -22.12
CA ILE A 174 25.21 -23.00 -21.15
C ILE A 174 26.67 -23.13 -20.66
N GLN A 175 27.44 -24.10 -21.16
CA GLN A 175 28.86 -24.22 -20.79
C GLN A 175 29.72 -23.29 -21.67
N GLU A 176 30.34 -22.30 -21.05
CA GLU A 176 31.32 -21.42 -21.69
C GLU A 176 32.59 -22.19 -22.10
N GLU A 177 33.24 -21.73 -23.16
CA GLU A 177 34.41 -22.38 -23.75
C GLU A 177 35.65 -22.30 -22.83
N PHE A 178 36.34 -23.44 -22.69
CA PHE A 178 37.60 -23.53 -21.93
C PHE A 178 38.80 -23.22 -22.82
N ASN A 179 39.80 -22.53 -22.27
CA ASN A 179 41.06 -22.29 -22.96
C ASN A 179 41.86 -23.60 -23.09
N LYS A 180 42.14 -24.02 -24.33
CA LYS A 180 42.81 -25.29 -24.64
C LYS A 180 44.24 -25.38 -24.10
N ASP A 181 44.91 -24.25 -23.85
CA ASP A 181 46.31 -24.21 -23.42
C ASP A 181 46.48 -24.01 -21.91
N THR A 182 45.53 -23.33 -21.26
CA THR A 182 45.63 -23.00 -19.82
C THR A 182 44.66 -23.77 -18.93
N GLY A 183 43.64 -24.43 -19.50
CA GLY A 183 42.61 -25.14 -18.75
C GLY A 183 41.69 -24.24 -17.92
N HIS A 184 41.89 -22.93 -17.96
CA HIS A 184 41.03 -21.94 -17.31
C HIS A 184 39.86 -21.55 -18.22
N MET A 185 38.72 -21.22 -17.58
CA MET A 185 37.53 -20.70 -18.24
C MET A 185 37.87 -19.39 -18.97
N ILE A 186 37.52 -19.27 -20.26
CA ILE A 186 37.72 -18.03 -21.02
C ILE A 186 36.56 -17.10 -20.63
N VAL A 187 36.83 -16.06 -19.85
CA VAL A 187 35.80 -15.13 -19.37
C VAL A 187 35.96 -13.76 -20.04
N GLY A 188 34.85 -13.22 -20.56
CA GLY A 188 34.78 -11.84 -21.03
C GLY A 188 35.53 -11.60 -22.35
N LEU A 189 36.35 -10.53 -22.40
CA LEU A 189 36.98 -10.03 -23.63
C LEU A 189 37.89 -11.06 -24.33
N ASP A 190 38.34 -12.06 -23.59
CA ASP A 190 39.21 -13.12 -24.10
C ASP A 190 38.50 -14.13 -25.00
N THR A 191 37.16 -14.18 -24.98
CA THR A 191 36.34 -14.99 -25.89
C THR A 191 36.20 -14.35 -27.27
N LEU A 192 36.47 -13.05 -27.40
CA LEU A 192 36.24 -12.32 -28.64
C LEU A 192 37.36 -12.55 -29.65
N PRO A 193 37.02 -12.68 -30.95
CA PRO A 193 37.97 -12.56 -32.06
C PRO A 193 38.83 -11.29 -31.94
N PRO A 194 40.08 -11.30 -32.43
CA PRO A 194 41.02 -10.18 -32.24
C PRO A 194 40.51 -8.83 -32.73
N ASP A 195 39.81 -8.79 -33.87
CA ASP A 195 39.23 -7.59 -34.45
C ASP A 195 38.13 -6.98 -33.57
N LEU A 196 37.21 -7.79 -33.06
CA LEU A 196 36.16 -7.33 -32.13
C LEU A 196 36.74 -6.92 -30.78
N ARG A 197 37.77 -7.62 -30.32
CA ARG A 197 38.48 -7.29 -29.08
C ARG A 197 39.16 -5.92 -29.19
N ASP A 198 39.81 -5.64 -30.31
CA ASP A 198 40.46 -4.34 -30.56
C ASP A 198 39.41 -3.23 -30.69
N PHE A 199 38.27 -3.50 -31.35
CA PHE A 199 37.14 -2.58 -31.40
C PHE A 199 36.63 -2.20 -30.00
N VAL A 200 36.36 -3.18 -29.13
CA VAL A 200 35.87 -2.91 -27.77
C VAL A 200 36.92 -2.20 -26.93
N LYS A 201 38.21 -2.54 -27.06
CA LYS A 201 39.29 -1.84 -26.36
C LYS A 201 39.39 -0.37 -26.77
N GLU A 202 39.21 -0.07 -28.04
CA GLU A 202 39.24 1.31 -28.53
C GLU A 202 38.03 2.11 -28.04
N ASP A 203 36.85 1.50 -28.02
CA ASP A 203 35.64 2.11 -27.47
C ASP A 203 35.77 2.40 -25.96
N ASN A 204 36.30 1.45 -25.18
CA ASN A 204 36.57 1.65 -23.75
C ASN A 204 37.54 2.81 -23.50
N LYS A 205 38.59 2.99 -24.32
CA LYS A 205 39.51 4.12 -24.20
C LYS A 205 38.83 5.46 -24.49
N ARG A 206 37.87 5.49 -25.42
CA ARG A 206 37.10 6.71 -25.70
C ARG A 206 36.23 7.06 -24.49
N PHE A 207 35.60 6.06 -23.88
CA PHE A 207 34.81 6.25 -22.67
C PHE A 207 35.67 6.72 -21.49
N GLU A 208 36.87 6.17 -21.29
CA GLU A 208 37.83 6.66 -20.28
C GLU A 208 38.19 8.14 -20.50
N LYS A 209 38.38 8.55 -21.76
CA LYS A 209 38.65 9.95 -22.10
C LYS A 209 37.46 10.87 -21.82
N GLU A 210 36.24 10.40 -22.07
CA GLU A 210 35.01 11.15 -21.75
C GLU A 210 34.90 11.41 -20.23
N LEU A 211 35.25 10.44 -19.40
CA LEU A 211 35.34 10.57 -17.94
C LEU A 211 36.39 11.63 -17.52
N GLU A 212 37.60 11.58 -18.08
CA GLU A 212 38.65 12.56 -17.80
C GLU A 212 38.24 13.99 -18.19
N GLU A 213 37.61 14.15 -19.36
CA GLU A 213 37.11 15.44 -19.85
C GLU A 213 36.00 15.98 -18.94
N TRP A 214 35.13 15.12 -18.44
CA TRP A 214 34.08 15.49 -17.50
C TRP A 214 34.65 16.00 -16.18
N ASP A 215 35.61 15.30 -15.58
CA ASP A 215 36.29 15.71 -14.34
C ASP A 215 37.01 17.05 -14.47
N ALA A 216 37.65 17.28 -15.63
CA ALA A 216 38.32 18.54 -15.94
C ALA A 216 37.31 19.70 -16.05
N GLN A 217 36.16 19.48 -16.70
CA GLN A 217 35.10 20.49 -16.82
C GLN A 217 34.47 20.83 -15.47
N VAL A 218 34.22 19.84 -14.61
CA VAL A 218 33.71 20.05 -13.25
C VAL A 218 34.71 20.88 -12.43
N SER A 219 36.00 20.58 -12.55
CA SER A 219 37.07 21.32 -11.86
C SER A 219 37.16 22.78 -12.30
N LEU A 220 37.06 23.05 -13.61
CA LEU A 220 37.07 24.41 -14.19
C LEU A 220 35.84 25.23 -13.78
N LYS A 221 34.64 24.64 -13.81
CA LYS A 221 33.39 25.29 -13.35
C LYS A 221 33.49 25.69 -11.87
N THR A 222 34.06 24.81 -11.04
CA THR A 222 34.27 25.07 -9.61
C THR A 222 35.26 26.22 -9.35
N GLN A 223 36.26 26.43 -10.23
CA GLN A 223 37.21 27.54 -10.11
C GLN A 223 36.63 28.87 -10.61
N GLN A 224 35.83 28.86 -11.68
CA GLN A 224 35.17 30.07 -12.20
C GLN A 224 34.12 30.64 -11.24
N GLU A 225 33.40 29.79 -10.50
CA GLU A 225 32.41 30.25 -9.50
C GLU A 225 33.04 30.98 -8.30
N LYS A 226 34.35 30.84 -8.06
CA LYS A 226 35.07 31.53 -6.95
C LYS A 226 35.45 32.99 -7.26
N ILE A 227 35.29 33.49 -8.49
CA ILE A 227 35.86 34.79 -8.93
C ILE A 227 34.80 35.89 -9.24
N SER A 228 33.48 35.69 -9.07
CA SER A 228 32.49 36.76 -9.38
C SER A 228 31.20 36.79 -8.52
N PRO A 229 30.73 37.97 -8.04
CA PRO A 229 29.43 38.13 -7.38
C PRO A 229 28.28 38.42 -8.38
N MET A 230 27.15 37.72 -8.18
CA MET A 230 25.89 37.51 -8.95
C MET A 230 25.17 38.69 -9.66
N PRO A 231 24.30 38.43 -10.71
CA PRO A 231 22.85 38.06 -10.58
C PRO A 231 22.35 36.90 -11.49
N ARG A 232 21.15 36.33 -11.18
CA ARG A 232 20.56 35.02 -11.60
C ARG A 232 19.83 34.94 -12.99
N MET A 233 19.94 33.73 -13.61
CA MET A 233 18.99 32.95 -14.50
C MET A 233 18.79 33.30 -16.01
N PRO A 234 18.36 32.35 -16.91
CA PRO A 234 17.83 30.96 -16.73
C PRO A 234 18.40 29.81 -17.63
N MET A 235 18.25 28.57 -17.11
CA MET A 235 17.90 27.24 -17.73
C MET A 235 18.56 26.68 -19.03
N SER A 236 19.15 25.47 -18.95
CA SER A 236 18.62 24.18 -19.51
C SER A 236 19.71 23.11 -19.77
N SER A 237 19.46 21.88 -19.28
CA SER A 237 19.90 20.53 -19.76
C SER A 237 21.42 20.21 -19.84
N THR A 238 21.98 19.04 -19.46
CA THR A 238 21.50 17.67 -19.20
C THR A 238 22.68 16.81 -18.70
N ALA A 239 22.37 15.67 -18.05
CA ALA A 239 23.20 14.46 -17.82
C ALA A 239 24.31 14.53 -16.75
N GLN A 240 24.67 13.50 -15.97
CA GLN A 240 24.12 12.19 -15.54
C GLN A 240 25.10 11.66 -14.45
N GLU A 241 24.67 10.65 -13.67
CA GLU A 241 25.39 9.75 -12.72
C GLU A 241 25.02 9.90 -11.22
N PRO A 242 25.17 8.84 -10.39
CA PRO A 242 24.84 7.41 -10.59
C PRO A 242 24.04 6.86 -9.36
N GLU A 243 23.06 5.97 -9.57
CA GLU A 243 22.11 5.61 -8.48
C GLU A 243 22.03 4.09 -8.23
N TYR A 244 22.58 3.69 -7.08
CA TYR A 244 22.33 2.42 -6.41
C TYR A 244 21.22 2.67 -5.38
N LEU A 245 20.15 1.85 -5.42
CA LEU A 245 18.91 1.93 -4.61
C LEU A 245 18.10 3.24 -4.75
N GLU A 246 17.03 3.23 -5.56
CA GLU A 246 15.77 3.92 -5.24
C GLU A 246 14.63 3.52 -6.22
N GLN A 247 13.50 3.06 -5.68
CA GLN A 247 12.15 3.35 -6.20
C GLN A 247 11.57 4.44 -5.27
N PRO A 248 10.66 5.35 -5.68
CA PRO A 248 10.28 5.86 -7.00
C PRO A 248 10.51 7.39 -7.19
N SER A 249 10.77 7.81 -8.43
CA SER A 249 10.78 9.19 -8.99
C SER A 249 10.79 10.40 -8.02
N THR A 250 12.00 10.88 -7.70
CA THR A 250 12.33 12.00 -6.80
C THR A 250 12.59 13.35 -7.50
N ALA A 251 12.25 13.53 -8.77
CA ALA A 251 12.71 14.69 -9.54
C ALA A 251 12.18 16.06 -9.03
N ASP A 252 10.99 16.11 -8.42
CA ASP A 252 10.42 17.34 -7.85
C ASP A 252 10.36 17.35 -6.30
N PHE A 253 10.46 16.19 -5.66
CA PHE A 253 10.64 16.06 -4.20
C PHE A 253 11.96 16.69 -3.76
N SER A 254 12.99 16.51 -4.60
CA SER A 254 14.36 16.97 -4.34
C SER A 254 14.48 18.49 -4.25
N LYS A 255 13.75 19.29 -5.03
CA LYS A 255 14.05 20.73 -5.14
C LYS A 255 13.63 21.56 -3.92
N GLN A 256 12.36 21.48 -3.49
CA GLN A 256 11.88 22.27 -2.36
C GLN A 256 12.51 21.81 -1.04
N LEU A 257 12.62 20.49 -0.84
CA LEU A 257 13.25 19.92 0.35
C LEU A 257 14.74 20.28 0.45
N LYS A 258 15.45 20.26 -0.69
CA LYS A 258 16.83 20.76 -0.79
C LYS A 258 16.91 22.24 -0.45
N GLU A 259 16.04 23.08 -1.01
CA GLU A 259 16.02 24.51 -0.67
C GLU A 259 15.76 24.75 0.82
N ASP A 260 14.84 24.01 1.43
CA ASP A 260 14.54 24.09 2.87
C ASP A 260 15.76 23.71 3.71
N SER A 261 16.43 22.62 3.34
CA SER A 261 17.67 22.14 3.98
C SER A 261 18.80 23.14 3.86
N ILE A 262 18.99 23.75 2.68
CA ILE A 262 19.99 24.80 2.45
C ILE A 262 19.68 26.04 3.28
N ARG A 263 18.41 26.44 3.40
CA ARG A 263 18.01 27.57 4.25
C ARG A 263 18.30 27.28 5.72
N ALA A 264 18.03 26.07 6.20
CA ALA A 264 18.36 25.66 7.57
C ALA A 264 19.88 25.69 7.83
N ILE A 265 20.69 25.16 6.90
CA ILE A 265 22.16 25.20 6.98
C ILE A 265 22.68 26.64 6.95
N THR A 266 22.18 27.46 6.02
CA THR A 266 22.60 28.86 5.89
C THR A 266 22.28 29.64 7.17
N LYS A 267 21.10 29.42 7.75
CA LYS A 267 20.70 30.01 9.03
C LYS A 267 21.60 29.55 10.18
N ALA A 268 21.96 28.26 10.22
CA ALA A 268 22.92 27.75 11.20
C ALA A 268 24.29 28.41 11.07
N PHE A 269 24.81 28.60 9.85
CA PHE A 269 26.07 29.32 9.62
C PHE A 269 26.03 30.81 9.99
N THR A 270 24.86 31.45 9.94
CA THR A 270 24.73 32.86 10.34
C THR A 270 24.59 33.06 11.83
N GLU A 271 23.97 32.11 12.54
CA GLU A 271 23.68 32.22 13.98
C GLU A 271 24.74 31.55 14.87
N GLN A 272 25.59 30.66 14.34
CA GLN A 272 26.70 30.05 15.08
C GLN A 272 28.04 30.77 14.85
N GLU A 273 28.70 31.14 15.94
CA GLU A 273 30.12 31.52 16.03
C GLU A 273 31.06 30.34 15.70
N ASP A 274 30.79 29.14 16.24
CA ASP A 274 31.53 27.91 15.93
C ASP A 274 31.05 27.30 14.59
N LYS A 275 31.92 27.38 13.59
CA LYS A 275 31.68 26.91 12.22
C LYS A 275 32.09 25.46 12.00
N ASN A 276 32.36 24.70 13.08
CA ASN A 276 32.55 23.25 13.00
C ASN A 276 31.35 22.58 12.30
N PRO A 277 31.56 21.81 11.23
CA PRO A 277 30.48 21.14 10.49
C PRO A 277 29.54 20.30 11.36
N GLU A 278 30.05 19.68 12.42
CA GLU A 278 29.22 18.93 13.36
C GLU A 278 28.29 19.86 14.17
N THR A 279 28.80 20.97 14.71
CA THR A 279 27.99 21.95 15.45
C THR A 279 26.92 22.58 14.55
N ILE A 280 27.28 22.88 13.30
CA ILE A 280 26.37 23.42 12.30
C ILE A 280 25.27 22.42 11.92
N MET A 281 25.62 21.14 11.71
CA MET A 281 24.65 20.09 11.41
C MET A 281 23.58 19.98 12.50
N HIS A 282 23.98 19.90 13.78
CA HIS A 282 23.01 19.82 14.88
C HIS A 282 22.09 21.05 14.94
N MET A 283 22.64 22.24 14.69
CA MET A 283 21.84 23.46 14.68
C MET A 283 20.87 23.52 13.49
N ALA A 284 21.31 23.08 12.30
CA ALA A 284 20.47 22.99 11.11
C ALA A 284 19.30 22.01 11.31
N ILE A 285 19.57 20.83 11.87
CA ILE A 285 18.54 19.84 12.26
C ILE A 285 17.54 20.46 13.24
N LYS A 286 18.03 21.20 14.25
CA LYS A 286 17.16 21.87 15.22
C LYS A 286 16.25 22.92 14.58
N PHE A 287 16.78 23.72 13.66
CA PHE A 287 15.96 24.71 12.94
C PHE A 287 14.93 24.07 12.03
N GLU A 288 15.30 22.99 11.34
CA GLU A 288 14.39 22.29 10.46
C GLU A 288 13.28 21.58 11.25
N TYR A 289 13.63 20.90 12.34
CA TYR A 289 12.65 20.34 13.26
C TYR A 289 11.70 21.41 13.80
N ALA A 290 12.20 22.58 14.21
CA ALA A 290 11.36 23.67 14.71
C ALA A 290 10.41 24.22 13.63
N ARG A 291 10.85 24.29 12.37
CA ARG A 291 10.02 24.68 11.23
C ARG A 291 8.90 23.67 11.00
N LEU A 292 9.23 22.38 10.96
CA LEU A 292 8.28 21.29 10.74
C LEU A 292 7.29 21.13 11.90
N LEU A 293 7.75 21.33 13.15
CA LEU A 293 6.90 21.38 14.33
C LEU A 293 5.88 22.52 14.25
N LYS A 294 6.30 23.70 13.76
CA LYS A 294 5.38 24.81 13.54
C LYS A 294 4.30 24.47 12.52
N LEU A 295 4.66 23.80 11.42
CA LEU A 295 3.68 23.33 10.41
C LEU A 295 2.73 22.28 11.00
N ALA A 296 3.22 21.37 11.83
CA ALA A 296 2.41 20.35 12.48
C ALA A 296 1.40 20.90 13.49
N GLN A 297 1.68 22.08 14.06
CA GLN A 297 0.84 22.79 15.05
C GLN A 297 -0.04 23.87 14.42
N GLU A 298 0.12 24.17 13.13
CA GLU A 298 -0.66 25.19 12.44
C GLU A 298 -2.08 24.65 12.19
N ASP A 299 -3.08 25.42 12.61
CA ASP A 299 -4.48 25.13 12.29
C ASP A 299 -4.75 25.53 10.83
N THR A 300 -5.09 24.56 10.00
CA THR A 300 -5.17 24.72 8.54
C THR A 300 -6.59 24.50 8.02
N PRO A 301 -6.99 25.24 6.97
CA PRO A 301 -8.26 24.97 6.31
C PRO A 301 -8.22 23.60 5.59
N PRO A 302 -9.38 22.99 5.27
CA PRO A 302 -9.47 21.63 4.72
C PRO A 302 -8.68 21.40 3.42
N GLU A 303 -8.47 22.45 2.63
CA GLU A 303 -7.68 22.38 1.40
C GLU A 303 -6.17 22.32 1.61
N ARG A 304 -5.67 22.55 2.82
CA ARG A 304 -4.24 22.62 3.10
C ARG A 304 -3.84 21.61 4.15
N ASP A 305 -3.24 20.50 3.71
CA ASP A 305 -2.71 19.48 4.61
C ASP A 305 -1.17 19.49 4.59
N PHE A 306 -0.56 19.92 5.69
CA PHE A 306 0.90 19.95 5.83
C PHE A 306 1.55 18.57 5.95
N ARG A 307 0.80 17.52 6.29
CA ARG A 307 1.29 16.14 6.28
C ARG A 307 1.73 15.73 4.87
N LEU A 308 1.07 16.26 3.83
CA LEU A 308 1.45 16.02 2.43
C LEU A 308 2.78 16.67 2.06
N HIS A 309 3.16 17.75 2.74
CA HIS A 309 4.38 18.51 2.43
C HIS A 309 5.64 17.81 2.93
N HIS A 310 5.57 17.11 4.07
CA HIS A 310 6.74 16.47 4.67
C HIS A 310 6.38 15.31 5.62
N ALA A 311 7.09 14.18 5.51
CA ALA A 311 6.88 12.99 6.35
C ALA A 311 6.96 13.28 7.86
N ILE A 312 7.91 14.10 8.27
CA ILE A 312 8.05 14.51 9.68
C ILE A 312 6.83 15.27 10.22
N VAL A 313 6.10 16.03 9.40
CA VAL A 313 4.85 16.67 9.87
C VAL A 313 3.83 15.58 10.22
N TYR A 314 3.70 14.57 9.36
CA TYR A 314 2.90 13.38 9.63
C TYR A 314 3.38 12.67 10.91
N PHE A 315 4.69 12.42 11.07
CA PHE A 315 5.26 11.78 12.26
C PHE A 315 5.00 12.56 13.55
N ILE A 316 5.11 13.88 13.53
CA ILE A 316 4.89 14.73 14.72
C ILE A 316 3.43 14.64 15.16
N GLN A 317 2.47 14.83 14.25
CA GLN A 317 1.04 14.75 14.58
C GLN A 317 0.63 13.34 15.05
N ASN A 318 1.33 12.32 14.57
CA ASN A 318 1.10 10.93 14.90
C ASN A 318 1.92 10.40 16.08
N GLN A 319 2.67 11.27 16.77
CA GLN A 319 3.48 10.96 17.96
C GLN A 319 4.55 9.88 17.71
N ALA A 320 5.20 9.90 16.56
CA ALA A 320 6.30 8.97 16.27
C ALA A 320 7.46 9.13 17.28
N PRO A 321 8.23 8.06 17.56
CA PRO A 321 9.37 8.15 18.47
C PRO A 321 10.39 9.18 17.97
N LYS A 322 10.93 10.00 18.89
CA LYS A 322 11.89 11.06 18.56
C LYS A 322 13.08 10.57 17.74
N LYS A 323 13.55 9.35 18.03
CA LYS A 323 14.67 8.73 17.31
C LYS A 323 14.38 8.47 15.83
N ILE A 324 13.13 8.13 15.49
CA ILE A 324 12.68 7.96 14.08
C ILE A 324 12.71 9.32 13.37
N ILE A 325 12.22 10.37 14.03
CA ILE A 325 12.24 11.74 13.51
C ILE A 325 13.68 12.23 13.33
N GLU A 326 14.54 12.03 14.33
CA GLU A 326 15.96 12.42 14.28
C GLU A 326 16.71 11.70 13.15
N ARG A 327 16.49 10.39 12.99
CA ARG A 327 17.06 9.63 11.87
C ARG A 327 16.56 10.14 10.52
N THR A 328 15.27 10.43 10.40
CA THR A 328 14.68 10.95 9.15
C THR A 328 15.27 12.32 8.79
N LEU A 329 15.48 13.21 9.77
CA LEU A 329 16.18 14.49 9.55
C LEU A 329 17.64 14.26 9.15
N LEU A 330 18.33 13.31 9.78
CA LEU A 330 19.71 12.98 9.42
C LEU A 330 19.80 12.48 7.97
N GLU A 331 18.85 11.66 7.50
CA GLU A 331 18.77 11.22 6.10
C GLU A 331 18.54 12.41 5.15
N GLN A 332 17.67 13.36 5.51
CA GLN A 332 17.49 14.61 4.74
C GLN A 332 18.78 15.42 4.61
N PHE A 333 19.56 15.56 5.69
CA PHE A 333 20.84 16.29 5.65
C PHE A 333 21.99 15.47 5.07
N ALA A 334 21.84 14.15 4.91
CA ALA A 334 22.80 13.25 4.29
C ALA A 334 22.61 13.09 2.77
N ASP A 335 21.57 13.71 2.20
CA ASP A 335 21.24 13.65 0.77
C ASP A 335 22.40 14.20 -0.10
N HIS A 336 22.83 13.39 -1.07
CA HIS A 336 23.87 13.72 -2.05
C HIS A 336 23.55 14.97 -2.88
N ASN A 337 22.27 15.32 -3.01
CA ASN A 337 21.80 16.54 -3.65
C ASN A 337 22.29 17.82 -2.95
N LEU A 338 22.81 17.74 -1.72
CA LEU A 338 23.43 18.85 -0.99
C LEU A 338 24.91 19.09 -1.32
N SER A 339 25.54 18.26 -2.16
CA SER A 339 26.98 18.28 -2.46
C SER A 339 27.48 19.47 -3.30
N PHE A 340 26.58 20.30 -3.84
CA PHE A 340 26.88 21.40 -4.75
C PHE A 340 27.56 22.62 -4.08
N ASP A 341 27.40 22.82 -2.77
CA ASP A 341 28.01 23.90 -1.99
C ASP A 341 28.96 23.32 -0.94
N GLU A 342 30.17 23.89 -0.79
CA GLU A 342 31.21 23.36 0.11
C GLU A 342 30.74 23.27 1.57
N ARG A 343 29.92 24.21 2.02
CA ARG A 343 29.38 24.25 3.38
C ARG A 343 28.33 23.14 3.58
N CYS A 344 27.44 22.98 2.61
CA CYS A 344 26.42 21.93 2.62
C CYS A 344 27.04 20.53 2.49
N ARG A 345 28.09 20.38 1.65
CA ARG A 345 28.85 19.14 1.49
C ARG A 345 29.52 18.68 2.79
N ASN A 346 30.07 19.61 3.56
CA ASN A 346 30.69 19.28 4.85
C ASN A 346 29.66 18.81 5.87
N VAL A 347 28.50 19.48 5.95
CA VAL A 347 27.37 19.04 6.79
C VAL A 347 26.86 17.67 6.36
N MET A 348 26.70 17.44 5.06
CA MET A 348 26.27 16.18 4.47
C MET A 348 27.19 15.02 4.83
N LYS A 349 28.52 15.19 4.72
CA LYS A 349 29.49 14.16 5.11
C LYS A 349 29.40 13.82 6.61
N VAL A 350 29.17 14.82 7.47
CA VAL A 350 28.99 14.58 8.90
C VAL A 350 27.68 13.84 9.18
N ALA A 351 26.58 14.19 8.49
CA ALA A 351 25.31 13.49 8.60
C ALA A 351 25.42 12.02 8.16
N GLN A 352 26.11 11.75 7.04
CA GLN A 352 26.40 10.40 6.56
C GLN A 352 27.23 9.59 7.57
N ALA A 353 28.29 10.18 8.12
CA ALA A 353 29.09 9.54 9.16
C ALA A 353 28.26 9.24 10.42
N LYS A 354 27.38 10.17 10.84
CA LYS A 354 26.47 9.94 11.97
C LYS A 354 25.50 8.80 11.71
N LEU A 355 24.89 8.73 10.53
CA LEU A 355 23.98 7.64 10.15
C LEU A 355 24.64 6.26 10.22
N GLN A 356 25.90 6.15 9.78
CA GLN A 356 26.69 4.91 9.85
C GLN A 356 27.02 4.49 11.29
N MET A 357 27.05 5.43 12.24
CA MET A 357 27.33 5.16 13.65
C MET A 357 26.09 4.78 14.46
N ILE A 358 24.88 4.95 13.93
CA ILE A 358 23.63 4.57 14.62
C ILE A 358 23.59 3.05 14.74
N LYS A 359 23.58 2.55 15.97
CA LYS A 359 23.45 1.11 16.23
C LYS A 359 21.99 0.65 16.09
N PRO A 360 21.74 -0.63 15.73
CA PRO A 360 20.40 -1.20 15.71
C PRO A 360 19.66 -1.08 17.07
N ASP A 361 20.39 -1.12 18.19
CA ASP A 361 19.82 -0.95 19.53
C ASP A 361 19.32 0.49 19.78
N GLU A 362 19.80 1.46 19.01
CA GLU A 362 19.41 2.87 19.13
C GLU A 362 18.15 3.15 18.30
N VAL A 363 18.10 2.66 17.06
CA VAL A 363 16.94 2.76 16.16
C VAL A 363 16.63 1.37 15.58
N ASN A 364 15.45 0.84 15.93
CA ASN A 364 14.93 -0.36 15.30
C ASN A 364 14.58 -0.04 13.84
N MET A 365 15.23 -0.74 12.90
CA MET A 365 15.02 -0.53 11.47
C MET A 365 13.65 -1.00 11.00
N GLU A 366 13.06 -2.02 11.63
CA GLU A 366 11.70 -2.46 11.31
C GLU A 366 10.67 -1.38 11.68
N ASP A 367 10.82 -0.76 12.86
CA ASP A 367 9.98 0.36 13.28
C ASP A 367 10.16 1.57 12.36
N TYR A 368 11.41 1.85 11.94
CA TYR A 368 11.71 2.93 11.00
C TYR A 368 11.02 2.73 9.65
N GLU A 369 11.18 1.54 9.06
CA GLU A 369 10.56 1.18 7.79
C GLU A 369 9.04 1.18 7.89
N TRP A 370 8.48 0.72 9.01
CA TRP A 370 7.05 0.73 9.28
C TRP A 370 6.48 2.15 9.29
N TRP A 371 7.11 3.10 10.00
CA TRP A 371 6.66 4.51 10.02
C TRP A 371 6.66 5.15 8.63
N HIS A 372 7.71 4.89 7.84
CA HIS A 372 7.77 5.36 6.46
C HIS A 372 6.76 4.67 5.55
N GLN A 373 6.47 3.39 5.78
CA GLN A 373 5.40 2.68 5.07
C GLN A 373 4.02 3.26 5.40
N GLU A 374 3.74 3.59 6.66
CA GLU A 374 2.50 4.25 7.06
C GLU A 374 2.35 5.62 6.39
N TYR A 375 3.45 6.38 6.27
CA TYR A 375 3.42 7.64 5.54
C TYR A 375 3.17 7.44 4.03
N ARG A 376 3.75 6.40 3.41
CA ARG A 376 3.45 6.04 2.01
C ARG A 376 1.98 5.65 1.84
N ASN A 377 1.43 4.84 2.74
CA ASN A 377 0.02 4.46 2.74
C ASN A 377 -0.90 5.69 2.84
N PHE A 378 -0.57 6.66 3.70
CA PHE A 378 -1.28 7.95 3.79
C PHE A 378 -1.24 8.74 2.47
N ARG A 379 -0.07 8.83 1.83
CA ARG A 379 0.05 9.50 0.51
C ARG A 379 -0.78 8.78 -0.55
N ASP A 380 -0.69 7.47 -0.63
CA ASP A 380 -1.46 6.66 -1.59
C ASP A 380 -2.98 6.85 -1.38
N THR A 381 -3.42 6.85 -0.12
CA THR A 381 -4.82 7.11 0.25
C THR A 381 -5.27 8.51 -0.18
N THR A 382 -4.39 9.50 -0.04
CA THR A 382 -4.62 10.86 -0.55
C THR A 382 -4.80 10.87 -2.07
N VAL A 383 -3.98 10.10 -2.80
CA VAL A 383 -4.11 10.00 -4.25
C VAL A 383 -5.42 9.35 -4.64
N TYR A 384 -5.80 8.23 -4.01
CA TYR A 384 -7.10 7.59 -4.27
C TYR A 384 -8.25 8.57 -4.05
N LEU A 385 -8.25 9.27 -2.92
CA LEU A 385 -9.28 10.26 -2.59
C LEU A 385 -9.33 11.39 -3.64
N MET A 386 -8.18 11.99 -3.93
CA MET A 386 -8.08 13.10 -4.88
C MET A 386 -8.55 12.70 -6.28
N VAL A 387 -8.08 11.57 -6.82
CA VAL A 387 -8.47 11.10 -8.16
C VAL A 387 -9.95 10.72 -8.19
N GLY A 388 -10.46 10.05 -7.14
CA GLY A 388 -11.87 9.71 -7.02
C GLY A 388 -12.78 10.95 -7.05
N LEU A 389 -12.43 11.98 -6.29
CA LEU A 389 -13.17 13.25 -6.25
C LEU A 389 -13.08 14.02 -7.58
N GLU A 390 -11.91 14.07 -8.22
CA GLU A 390 -11.76 14.71 -9.54
C GLU A 390 -12.62 14.02 -10.62
N LEU A 391 -12.68 12.69 -10.61
CA LEU A 391 -13.52 11.90 -11.51
C LEU A 391 -15.01 12.11 -11.21
N PHE A 392 -15.37 12.18 -9.93
CA PHE A 392 -16.73 12.48 -9.48
C PHE A 392 -17.21 13.83 -10.03
N GLN A 393 -16.38 14.88 -9.95
CA GLN A 393 -16.72 16.20 -10.51
C GLN A 393 -16.87 16.19 -12.03
N LYS A 394 -16.09 15.35 -12.72
CA LYS A 394 -16.21 15.14 -14.17
C LYS A 394 -17.42 14.28 -14.55
N ARG A 395 -18.24 13.85 -13.58
CA ARG A 395 -19.36 12.91 -13.75
C ARG A 395 -18.95 11.54 -14.30
N ASN A 396 -17.67 11.17 -14.17
CA ASN A 396 -17.19 9.83 -14.50
C ASN A 396 -17.36 8.92 -13.27
N PHE A 397 -18.60 8.62 -12.92
CA PHE A 397 -18.92 7.92 -11.68
C PHE A 397 -18.43 6.46 -11.68
N LYS A 398 -18.35 5.81 -12.85
CA LYS A 398 -17.87 4.41 -12.98
C LYS A 398 -16.44 4.26 -12.49
N GLU A 399 -15.54 5.13 -12.93
CA GLU A 399 -14.16 5.12 -12.45
C GLU A 399 -14.04 5.73 -11.04
N ALA A 400 -14.76 6.82 -10.74
CA ALA A 400 -14.70 7.47 -9.44
C ALA A 400 -15.00 6.52 -8.27
N LEU A 401 -15.99 5.64 -8.44
CA LEU A 401 -16.41 4.69 -7.40
C LEU A 401 -15.25 3.79 -6.95
N LEU A 402 -14.46 3.25 -7.87
CA LEU A 402 -13.34 2.36 -7.56
C LEU A 402 -12.28 3.07 -6.71
N TYR A 403 -11.92 4.30 -7.09
CA TYR A 403 -10.96 5.11 -6.34
C TYR A 403 -11.50 5.48 -4.94
N LEU A 404 -12.78 5.84 -4.82
CA LEU A 404 -13.39 6.22 -3.55
C LEU A 404 -13.56 5.04 -2.58
N ILE A 405 -13.84 3.83 -3.09
CA ILE A 405 -13.85 2.60 -2.29
C ILE A 405 -12.46 2.28 -1.76
N CYS A 406 -11.44 2.31 -2.62
CA CYS A 406 -10.05 2.10 -2.20
C CYS A 406 -9.59 3.15 -1.20
N ALA A 407 -9.95 4.42 -1.41
CA ALA A 407 -9.68 5.50 -0.46
C ALA A 407 -10.32 5.21 0.90
N TYR A 408 -11.60 4.83 0.93
CA TYR A 408 -12.31 4.55 2.17
C TYR A 408 -11.70 3.38 2.94
N HIS A 409 -11.40 2.26 2.26
CA HIS A 409 -10.84 1.08 2.89
C HIS A 409 -9.45 1.35 3.48
N LYS A 410 -8.55 1.94 2.69
CA LYS A 410 -7.21 2.32 3.17
C LYS A 410 -7.26 3.38 4.27
N ASN A 411 -8.22 4.29 4.20
CA ASN A 411 -8.40 5.28 5.26
C ASN A 411 -8.86 4.64 6.57
N LYS A 412 -9.75 3.63 6.52
CA LYS A 412 -10.15 2.87 7.72
C LYS A 412 -8.96 2.13 8.34
N GLU A 413 -8.10 1.51 7.53
CA GLU A 413 -6.87 0.85 8.00
C GLU A 413 -5.94 1.86 8.71
N LEU A 414 -5.75 3.05 8.13
CA LEU A 414 -4.94 4.10 8.72
C LEU A 414 -5.56 4.64 10.02
N SER A 415 -6.85 4.98 10.00
CA SER A 415 -7.57 5.54 11.15
C SER A 415 -7.63 4.57 12.35
N ALA A 416 -7.60 3.26 12.10
CA ALA A 416 -7.48 2.26 13.16
C ALA A 416 -6.17 2.39 13.96
N ASN A 417 -5.10 2.91 13.34
CA ASN A 417 -3.80 3.15 13.96
C ASN A 417 -3.67 4.54 14.62
N GLY A 418 -4.68 5.41 14.51
CA GLY A 418 -4.74 6.70 15.19
C GLY A 418 -5.49 7.81 14.43
N LEU A 419 -6.00 8.79 15.17
CA LEU A 419 -6.84 9.89 14.67
C LEU A 419 -6.20 10.74 13.56
N TYR A 420 -4.87 10.90 13.55
CA TYR A 420 -4.15 11.76 12.59
C TYR A 420 -3.47 10.96 11.46
N ARG A 421 -3.77 9.66 11.34
CA ARG A 421 -3.17 8.76 10.34
C ARG A 421 -3.82 8.89 8.95
N GLY A 422 -5.12 9.21 8.92
CA GLY A 422 -5.91 9.27 7.70
C GLY A 422 -6.47 10.67 7.37
N HIS A 423 -7.46 10.67 6.49
CA HIS A 423 -8.31 11.80 6.10
C HIS A 423 -9.66 11.75 6.81
N ASP A 424 -10.43 12.83 6.67
CA ASP A 424 -11.80 12.93 7.19
C ASP A 424 -12.69 11.81 6.64
N GLU A 425 -13.13 10.94 7.54
CA GLU A 425 -13.91 9.77 7.19
C GLU A 425 -15.31 10.12 6.67
N GLU A 426 -15.93 11.18 7.20
CA GLU A 426 -17.28 11.59 6.78
C GLU A 426 -17.27 12.07 5.32
N LEU A 427 -16.22 12.81 4.93
CA LEU A 427 -16.02 13.24 3.55
C LEU A 427 -15.94 12.06 2.58
N ILE A 428 -15.08 11.07 2.88
CA ILE A 428 -14.89 9.91 1.99
C ILE A 428 -16.16 9.05 1.95
N SER A 429 -16.79 8.81 3.11
CA SER A 429 -18.07 8.10 3.23
C SER A 429 -19.14 8.75 2.36
N HIS A 430 -19.30 10.08 2.47
CA HIS A 430 -20.27 10.85 1.69
C HIS A 430 -20.05 10.68 0.18
N TYR A 431 -18.85 10.97 -0.34
CA TYR A 431 -18.63 10.89 -1.79
C TYR A 431 -18.70 9.46 -2.33
N ARG A 432 -18.28 8.45 -1.54
CA ARG A 432 -18.46 7.04 -1.90
C ARG A 432 -19.95 6.70 -2.07
N ARG A 433 -20.78 7.07 -1.10
CA ARG A 433 -22.23 6.85 -1.11
C ARG A 433 -22.92 7.62 -2.24
N GLU A 434 -22.63 8.90 -2.39
CA GLU A 434 -23.16 9.72 -3.49
C GLU A 434 -22.77 9.16 -4.86
N CYS A 435 -21.56 8.61 -5.00
CA CYS A 435 -21.13 8.00 -6.26
C CYS A 435 -21.96 6.76 -6.61
N LEU A 436 -22.29 5.92 -5.62
CA LEU A 436 -23.20 4.78 -5.82
C LEU A 436 -24.60 5.23 -6.19
N LEU A 437 -25.15 6.23 -5.48
CA LEU A 437 -26.48 6.78 -5.77
C LEU A 437 -26.54 7.36 -7.18
N LYS A 438 -25.53 8.12 -7.62
CA LYS A 438 -25.45 8.68 -8.97
C LYS A 438 -25.29 7.60 -10.05
N LEU A 439 -24.53 6.55 -9.79
CA LEU A 439 -24.45 5.39 -10.70
C LEU A 439 -25.79 4.67 -10.79
N ASN A 440 -26.49 4.51 -9.67
CA ASN A 440 -27.80 3.88 -9.62
C ASN A 440 -28.85 4.70 -10.39
N GLU A 441 -28.85 6.03 -10.23
CA GLU A 441 -29.68 6.94 -11.04
C GLU A 441 -29.38 6.79 -12.55
N CYS A 442 -28.10 6.70 -12.94
CA CYS A 442 -27.71 6.50 -14.34
C CYS A 442 -28.18 5.16 -14.89
N ALA A 443 -28.02 4.08 -14.12
CA ALA A 443 -28.46 2.74 -14.49
C ALA A 443 -29.99 2.66 -14.61
N ALA A 444 -30.71 3.29 -13.67
CA ALA A 444 -32.17 3.37 -13.69
C ALA A 444 -32.67 4.17 -14.91
N ALA A 445 -32.05 5.30 -15.24
CA ALA A 445 -32.42 6.09 -16.43
C ALA A 445 -32.16 5.32 -17.74
N GLN A 446 -31.08 4.53 -17.80
CA GLN A 446 -30.80 3.65 -18.93
C GLN A 446 -31.83 2.51 -19.05
N PHE A 447 -32.27 1.95 -17.92
CA PHE A 447 -33.32 0.95 -17.87
C PHE A 447 -34.68 1.50 -18.34
N GLU A 448 -35.05 2.72 -17.92
CA GLU A 448 -36.30 3.39 -18.31
C GLU A 448 -36.37 3.80 -19.78
N SER A 449 -35.25 3.82 -20.49
CA SER A 449 -35.23 4.21 -21.90
C SER A 449 -36.01 3.26 -22.81
N GLY A 450 -36.22 2.01 -22.39
CA GLY A 450 -36.86 0.95 -23.18
C GLY A 450 -36.05 0.46 -24.39
N ASP A 451 -34.88 1.06 -24.67
CA ASP A 451 -33.96 0.61 -25.71
C ASP A 451 -33.10 -0.55 -25.20
N ASP A 452 -33.14 -1.69 -25.88
CA ASP A 452 -32.46 -2.91 -25.44
C ASP A 452 -30.95 -2.72 -25.18
N GLN A 453 -30.26 -1.87 -25.97
CA GLN A 453 -28.84 -1.61 -25.76
C GLN A 453 -28.58 -0.76 -24.50
N GLN A 454 -29.41 0.26 -24.26
CA GLN A 454 -29.30 1.08 -23.05
C GLN A 454 -29.68 0.29 -21.80
N VAL A 455 -30.76 -0.50 -21.86
CA VAL A 455 -31.18 -1.39 -20.76
C VAL A 455 -30.03 -2.33 -20.37
N ASN A 456 -29.38 -2.96 -21.36
CA ASN A 456 -28.26 -3.85 -21.08
C ASN A 456 -27.07 -3.12 -20.43
N LYS A 457 -26.76 -1.89 -20.85
CA LYS A 457 -25.72 -1.06 -20.21
C LYS A 457 -26.08 -0.69 -18.76
N GLY A 458 -27.34 -0.39 -18.50
CA GLY A 458 -27.82 -0.07 -17.15
C GLY A 458 -27.68 -1.27 -16.23
N LEU A 459 -28.10 -2.45 -16.71
CA LEU A 459 -27.94 -3.70 -15.97
C LEU A 459 -26.48 -4.13 -15.81
N GLU A 460 -25.60 -3.82 -16.77
CA GLU A 460 -24.15 -4.02 -16.65
C GLU A 460 -23.58 -3.18 -15.50
N ILE A 461 -23.96 -1.91 -15.39
CA ILE A 461 -23.57 -1.05 -14.26
C ILE A 461 -24.05 -1.64 -12.94
N MET A 462 -25.29 -2.12 -12.87
CA MET A 462 -25.81 -2.73 -11.65
C MET A 462 -25.06 -4.01 -11.26
N ASN A 463 -24.86 -4.94 -12.20
CA ASN A 463 -24.26 -6.25 -11.92
C ASN A 463 -22.73 -6.18 -11.72
N GLU A 464 -22.02 -5.32 -12.46
CA GLU A 464 -20.56 -5.28 -12.38
C GLU A 464 -20.02 -4.30 -11.34
N LEU A 465 -20.78 -3.26 -10.99
CA LEU A 465 -20.32 -2.20 -10.09
C LEU A 465 -21.18 -2.12 -8.84
N ILE A 466 -22.49 -1.86 -8.96
CA ILE A 466 -23.30 -1.51 -7.79
C ILE A 466 -23.50 -2.70 -6.86
N VAL A 467 -24.01 -3.84 -7.35
CA VAL A 467 -24.29 -5.01 -6.51
C VAL A 467 -23.04 -5.51 -5.77
N PRO A 468 -21.86 -5.64 -6.41
CA PRO A 468 -20.64 -6.01 -5.69
C PRO A 468 -20.20 -5.00 -4.61
N CYS A 469 -20.61 -3.73 -4.71
CA CYS A 469 -20.26 -2.68 -3.74
C CYS A 469 -21.25 -2.57 -2.57
N LEU A 470 -22.49 -3.02 -2.73
CA LEU A 470 -23.52 -2.86 -1.69
C LEU A 470 -23.12 -3.47 -0.35
N PRO A 471 -22.51 -4.67 -0.28
CA PRO A 471 -22.05 -5.21 0.98
C PRO A 471 -21.07 -4.29 1.71
N LEU A 472 -20.27 -3.49 0.99
CA LEU A 472 -19.30 -2.55 1.58
C LEU A 472 -19.96 -1.38 2.32
N LEU A 473 -21.22 -1.09 2.01
CA LEU A 473 -22.03 -0.09 2.72
C LEU A 473 -22.77 -0.71 3.92
N LEU A 474 -22.90 -2.03 3.95
CA LEU A 474 -23.62 -2.77 5.00
C LEU A 474 -22.67 -3.40 6.04
N VAL A 475 -21.35 -3.25 5.89
CA VAL A 475 -20.37 -3.81 6.84
C VAL A 475 -20.50 -3.18 8.23
N ASP A 476 -20.76 -1.87 8.27
CA ASP A 476 -20.88 -1.13 9.52
C ASP A 476 -22.35 -0.79 9.78
N GLU A 477 -23.00 -1.55 10.67
CA GLU A 477 -24.39 -1.34 11.05
C GLU A 477 -24.64 0.02 11.75
N THR A 478 -23.57 0.75 12.10
CA THR A 478 -23.68 2.07 12.73
C THR A 478 -23.77 3.22 11.71
N GLU A 479 -23.42 2.99 10.44
CA GLU A 479 -23.50 3.99 9.37
C GLU A 479 -24.91 4.07 8.78
N GLU A 480 -25.84 4.71 9.50
CA GLU A 480 -27.26 4.82 9.10
C GLU A 480 -27.44 5.40 7.69
N LYS A 481 -26.60 6.37 7.28
CA LYS A 481 -26.68 7.00 5.95
C LYS A 481 -26.40 6.00 4.83
N ASP A 482 -25.50 5.04 5.04
CA ASP A 482 -25.16 4.02 4.06
C ASP A 482 -26.28 2.99 3.92
N ILE A 483 -26.85 2.55 5.06
CA ILE A 483 -28.01 1.65 5.08
C ILE A 483 -29.19 2.28 4.34
N VAL A 484 -29.50 3.55 4.62
CA VAL A 484 -30.58 4.28 3.95
C VAL A 484 -30.34 4.34 2.43
N ALA A 485 -29.11 4.63 1.98
CA ALA A 485 -28.81 4.66 0.55
C ALA A 485 -28.98 3.29 -0.12
N VAL A 486 -28.64 2.20 0.55
CA VAL A 486 -28.89 0.84 0.04
C VAL A 486 -30.39 0.57 -0.09
N GLU A 487 -31.17 0.92 0.92
CA GLU A 487 -32.62 0.76 0.88
C GLU A 487 -33.28 1.65 -0.17
N ASP A 488 -32.81 2.88 -0.37
CA ASP A 488 -33.29 3.77 -1.44
C ASP A 488 -33.04 3.16 -2.83
N MET A 489 -31.86 2.57 -3.05
CA MET A 489 -31.56 1.85 -4.29
C MET A 489 -32.48 0.63 -4.46
N ARG A 490 -32.66 -0.20 -3.42
CA ARG A 490 -33.56 -1.36 -3.46
C ARG A 490 -35.00 -0.95 -3.77
N ASN A 491 -35.52 0.05 -3.06
CA ASN A 491 -36.88 0.59 -3.25
C ASN A 491 -37.07 1.12 -4.67
N ARG A 492 -36.06 1.81 -5.22
CA ARG A 492 -36.11 2.33 -6.59
C ARG A 492 -36.31 1.23 -7.62
N TRP A 493 -35.55 0.14 -7.54
CA TRP A 493 -35.66 -0.98 -8.49
C TRP A 493 -36.92 -1.83 -8.25
N CYS A 494 -37.32 -2.04 -6.99
CA CYS A 494 -38.57 -2.74 -6.66
C CYS A 494 -39.81 -1.98 -7.18
N SER A 495 -39.77 -0.65 -7.25
CA SER A 495 -40.90 0.17 -7.71
C SER A 495 -41.34 -0.16 -9.15
N TYR A 496 -40.45 -0.68 -9.99
CA TYR A 496 -40.78 -1.08 -11.36
C TYR A 496 -41.70 -2.30 -11.43
N LEU A 497 -41.70 -3.18 -10.41
CA LEU A 497 -42.60 -4.33 -10.36
C LEU A 497 -44.08 -3.92 -10.26
N GLY A 498 -44.35 -2.69 -9.81
CA GLY A 498 -45.70 -2.12 -9.70
C GLY A 498 -46.16 -1.37 -10.96
N GLN A 499 -45.35 -1.30 -12.01
CA GLN A 499 -45.62 -0.54 -13.23
C GLN A 499 -45.88 -1.48 -14.42
N GLU A 500 -46.69 -1.04 -15.39
CA GLU A 500 -46.83 -1.77 -16.65
C GLU A 500 -45.53 -1.68 -17.47
N MET A 501 -45.03 -2.83 -17.94
CA MET A 501 -43.72 -2.95 -18.58
C MET A 501 -43.74 -4.03 -19.66
N GLU A 502 -42.91 -3.88 -20.69
CA GLU A 502 -42.71 -4.88 -21.74
C GLU A 502 -42.20 -6.21 -21.17
N PRO A 503 -42.68 -7.38 -21.65
CA PRO A 503 -42.33 -8.69 -21.07
C PRO A 503 -40.82 -8.97 -21.01
N ASN A 504 -40.07 -8.58 -22.03
CA ASN A 504 -38.61 -8.73 -22.10
C ASN A 504 -37.90 -7.87 -21.02
N LEU A 505 -38.40 -6.66 -20.76
CA LEU A 505 -37.83 -5.77 -19.73
C LEU A 505 -38.18 -6.27 -18.33
N GLN A 506 -39.38 -6.84 -18.17
CA GLN A 506 -39.80 -7.50 -16.93
C GLN A 506 -38.94 -8.72 -16.60
N GLU A 507 -38.65 -9.58 -17.58
CA GLU A 507 -37.76 -10.73 -17.42
C GLU A 507 -36.37 -10.31 -16.93
N LYS A 508 -35.75 -9.35 -17.62
CA LYS A 508 -34.43 -8.80 -17.24
C LYS A 508 -34.41 -8.19 -15.83
N LEU A 509 -35.49 -7.50 -15.43
CA LEU A 509 -35.62 -6.96 -14.07
C LEU A 509 -35.71 -8.08 -13.04
N THR A 510 -36.55 -9.10 -13.29
CA THR A 510 -36.75 -10.20 -12.34
C THR A 510 -35.53 -11.10 -12.20
N ASP A 511 -34.68 -11.20 -13.23
CA ASP A 511 -33.40 -11.91 -13.16
C ASP A 511 -32.36 -11.16 -12.33
N PHE A 512 -32.39 -9.83 -12.37
CA PHE A 512 -31.45 -8.97 -11.67
C PHE A 512 -31.82 -8.76 -10.20
N LEU A 513 -33.10 -8.53 -9.90
CA LEU A 513 -33.58 -8.05 -8.60
C LEU A 513 -33.17 -8.93 -7.41
N PRO A 514 -33.15 -10.28 -7.50
CA PRO A 514 -32.68 -11.13 -6.40
C PRO A 514 -31.26 -10.80 -5.95
N LYS A 515 -30.35 -10.46 -6.88
CA LYS A 515 -28.96 -10.10 -6.56
C LYS A 515 -28.85 -8.79 -5.80
N LEU A 516 -29.74 -7.83 -6.10
CA LEU A 516 -29.82 -6.55 -5.42
C LEU A 516 -30.38 -6.69 -3.99
N LEU A 517 -31.38 -7.56 -3.83
CA LEU A 517 -32.03 -7.80 -2.55
C LEU A 517 -31.16 -8.66 -1.63
N ASP A 518 -30.49 -9.68 -2.17
CA ASP A 518 -29.59 -10.58 -1.45
C ASP A 518 -28.15 -10.51 -1.99
N CYS A 519 -27.45 -9.44 -1.63
CA CYS A 519 -26.04 -9.22 -2.00
C CYS A 519 -25.03 -9.94 -1.08
N SER A 520 -25.50 -10.77 -0.14
CA SER A 520 -24.65 -11.44 0.87
C SER A 520 -23.63 -12.42 0.27
N THR A 521 -23.89 -12.91 -0.95
CA THR A 521 -23.06 -13.90 -1.65
C THR A 521 -22.15 -13.28 -2.73
N GLU A 522 -22.27 -11.98 -3.03
CA GLU A 522 -21.60 -11.31 -4.14
C GLU A 522 -20.46 -10.35 -3.72
N ILE A 523 -19.87 -10.52 -2.54
CA ILE A 523 -18.68 -9.75 -2.15
C ILE A 523 -17.51 -10.13 -3.06
N LYS A 524 -17.40 -9.50 -4.23
CA LYS A 524 -16.13 -9.44 -4.95
C LYS A 524 -15.21 -8.59 -4.10
N GLY A 525 -14.18 -9.21 -3.54
CA GLY A 525 -13.00 -8.45 -3.15
C GLY A 525 -12.59 -7.63 -4.37
N PHE A 526 -12.50 -6.30 -4.23
CA PHE A 526 -11.86 -5.45 -5.24
C PHE A 526 -10.37 -5.81 -5.28
N ASN A 527 -10.06 -6.96 -5.88
CA ASN A 527 -8.72 -7.53 -5.93
C ASN A 527 -7.79 -6.72 -6.86
N ASP A 528 -8.37 -5.84 -7.69
CA ASP A 528 -7.65 -4.92 -8.56
C ASP A 528 -7.88 -3.47 -8.11
N SER A 529 -7.05 -2.99 -7.18
CA SER A 529 -7.01 -1.54 -6.85
C SER A 529 -6.57 -0.76 -8.10
N PRO A 530 -7.21 0.37 -8.44
CA PRO A 530 -6.84 1.13 -9.62
C PRO A 530 -5.40 1.63 -9.48
N LYS A 531 -4.61 1.52 -10.56
CA LYS A 531 -3.20 1.93 -10.55
C LYS A 531 -3.07 3.41 -10.16
N LEU A 532 -2.27 3.67 -9.13
CA LEU A 532 -1.97 5.03 -8.72
C LEU A 532 -0.96 5.68 -9.68
N PRO A 533 -1.29 6.82 -10.29
CA PRO A 533 -0.31 7.65 -10.97
C PRO A 533 0.74 8.19 -9.98
N SER A 534 2.00 8.29 -10.43
CA SER A 534 3.07 8.89 -9.64
C SER A 534 2.95 10.40 -9.67
N TYR A 535 2.95 11.03 -8.49
CA TYR A 535 2.89 12.48 -8.34
C TYR A 535 4.04 12.98 -7.48
N SER A 536 4.60 14.13 -7.89
CA SER A 536 5.49 14.87 -7.01
C SER A 536 4.72 15.39 -5.79
N THR A 537 5.42 15.69 -4.70
CA THR A 537 4.79 16.31 -3.52
C THR A 537 4.10 17.62 -3.85
N ASN A 538 4.71 18.45 -4.71
CA ASN A 538 4.10 19.72 -5.12
C ASN A 538 2.81 19.47 -5.92
N GLU A 539 2.84 18.55 -6.88
CA GLU A 539 1.65 18.21 -7.67
C GLU A 539 0.53 17.65 -6.77
N LEU A 540 0.87 16.74 -5.85
CA LEU A 540 -0.09 16.16 -4.92
C LEU A 540 -0.73 17.24 -4.04
N CYS A 541 0.07 18.14 -3.45
CA CYS A 541 -0.43 19.24 -2.64
C CYS A 541 -1.33 20.20 -3.43
N GLU A 542 -0.91 20.59 -4.65
CA GLU A 542 -1.68 21.51 -5.48
C GLU A 542 -3.02 20.92 -5.93
N ARG A 543 -3.01 19.66 -6.35
CA ARG A 543 -4.23 18.99 -6.81
C ARG A 543 -5.18 18.68 -5.66
N PHE A 544 -4.65 18.23 -4.52
CA PHE A 544 -5.44 18.06 -3.30
C PHE A 544 -6.10 19.38 -2.87
N ALA A 545 -5.34 20.47 -2.83
CA ALA A 545 -5.89 21.79 -2.50
C ALA A 545 -6.96 22.23 -3.50
N ARG A 546 -6.71 22.03 -4.80
CA ARG A 546 -7.66 22.38 -5.87
C ARG A 546 -8.97 21.62 -5.74
N ILE A 547 -8.92 20.30 -5.52
CA ILE A 547 -10.12 19.48 -5.40
C ILE A 547 -10.90 19.87 -4.14
N MET A 548 -10.25 20.02 -2.99
CA MET A 548 -10.91 20.44 -1.75
C MET A 548 -11.56 21.83 -1.86
N LEU A 549 -10.90 22.79 -2.50
CA LEU A 549 -11.48 24.13 -2.78
C LEU A 549 -12.68 24.09 -3.73
N SER A 550 -12.74 23.11 -4.62
CA SER A 550 -13.88 22.97 -5.52
C SER A 550 -15.10 22.33 -4.84
N LEU A 551 -14.88 21.46 -3.84
CA LEU A 551 -15.98 20.89 -3.04
C LEU A 551 -16.62 21.93 -2.12
N SER A 552 -15.83 22.84 -1.53
CA SER A 552 -16.34 23.93 -0.67
C SER A 552 -17.12 25.01 -1.42
N ARG A 553 -17.04 25.04 -2.76
CA ARG A 553 -17.80 25.97 -3.63
C ARG A 553 -19.10 25.38 -4.17
N THR A 554 -19.27 24.06 -4.09
CA THR A 554 -20.56 23.42 -4.33
C THR A 554 -21.46 23.74 -3.13
N PRO A 555 -22.62 24.41 -3.31
CA PRO A 555 -23.56 24.58 -2.22
C PRO A 555 -23.92 23.21 -1.67
N ALA A 556 -23.93 23.08 -0.35
CA ALA A 556 -24.50 21.93 0.35
C ALA A 556 -25.99 21.83 -0.04
N ASP A 557 -26.28 21.07 -1.09
CA ASP A 557 -27.61 20.51 -1.29
C ASP A 557 -27.75 19.39 -0.26
N GLY A 558 -28.54 19.68 0.79
CA GLY A 558 -29.02 18.68 1.75
C GLY A 558 -28.55 18.88 3.19
N ARG A 559 -28.99 19.97 3.81
CA ARG A 559 -29.41 19.92 5.22
C ARG A 559 -30.85 19.42 5.30
#